data_AF-A0A9D8S706-F1
#
_entry.id   AF-A0A9D8S706-F1
#
_cell.length_a   1.000
_cell.length_b   1.000
_cell.length_c   1.000
_cell.angle_alpha   90.00
_cell.angle_beta   90.00
_cell.angle_gamma   90.00
#
_symmetry.space_group_name_H-M   'P 1'
#
loop_
_entity.id
_entity.type
_entity.pdbx_description
1 polymer ?
#
loop_
_entity_poly.entity_id
_entity_poly.type
_entity_poly.pdbx_seq_one_letter_code
_entity_poly.pdbx_strand_id
1 'polypeptide(L)'
;MVDFDTRVQFLKGIGEARAKTLAKQSIYSVGDLLRNYPRAYEDWNNTKSLRDCEINENVCIKAIVAEIPRVVQLNGGRILVKTVIADGSDYIPV
;
A
#
# COMPACT_ATOMS: atom_id res chain seq x y z
N MET A 1 -12.24 -3.41 -29.61
CA MET A 1 -11.94 -4.75 -29.07
C MET A 1 -10.49 -4.70 -28.59
N VAL A 2 -10.20 -5.14 -27.38
CA VAL A 2 -8.84 -5.12 -26.82
C VAL A 2 -8.31 -6.55 -26.89
N ASP A 3 -7.31 -6.77 -27.72
CA ASP A 3 -6.63 -8.06 -27.83
C ASP A 3 -5.38 -8.11 -26.96
N PHE A 4 -4.84 -9.30 -26.73
CA PHE A 4 -3.67 -9.50 -25.87
C PHE A 4 -2.43 -8.73 -26.34
N ASP A 5 -2.28 -8.53 -27.66
CA ASP A 5 -1.15 -7.80 -28.26
C ASP A 5 -1.32 -6.27 -28.22
N THR A 6 -2.47 -5.77 -27.75
CA THR A 6 -2.70 -4.33 -27.64
C THR A 6 -1.69 -3.72 -26.68
N ARG A 7 -1.06 -2.60 -27.07
CA ARG A 7 -0.14 -1.89 -26.17
C ARG A 7 -0.87 -1.38 -24.92
N VAL A 8 -0.22 -1.52 -23.77
CA VAL A 8 -0.80 -1.12 -22.46
C VAL A 8 -1.26 0.34 -22.39
N GLN A 9 -0.67 1.24 -23.20
CA GLN A 9 -1.03 2.66 -23.27
C GLN A 9 -2.45 2.95 -23.78
N PHE A 10 -3.07 1.99 -24.49
CA PHE A 10 -4.45 2.13 -24.96
C PHE A 10 -5.46 1.70 -23.90
N LEU A 11 -4.99 1.16 -22.77
CA LEU A 11 -5.83 0.83 -21.64
C LEU A 11 -6.18 2.10 -20.87
N LYS A 12 -7.45 2.26 -20.53
CA LYS A 12 -7.94 3.40 -19.75
C LYS A 12 -7.19 3.49 -18.41
N GLY A 13 -6.57 4.64 -18.12
CA GLY A 13 -5.82 4.87 -16.89
C GLY A 13 -4.30 4.58 -16.98
N ILE A 14 -3.81 4.15 -18.14
CA ILE A 14 -2.37 4.01 -18.42
C ILE A 14 -1.97 5.06 -19.47
N GLY A 15 -1.53 6.24 -19.00
CA GLY A 15 -0.89 7.25 -19.86
C GLY A 15 0.59 6.96 -20.10
N GLU A 16 1.26 7.81 -20.87
CA GLU A 16 2.68 7.64 -21.25
C GLU A 16 3.62 7.46 -20.04
N ALA A 17 3.39 8.20 -18.95
CA ALA A 17 4.22 8.10 -17.75
C ALA A 17 4.14 6.70 -17.10
N ARG A 18 2.93 6.13 -17.01
CA ARG A 18 2.72 4.78 -16.47
C ARG A 18 3.22 3.71 -17.44
N ALA A 19 3.01 3.90 -18.74
CA ALA A 19 3.54 2.99 -19.77
C ALA A 19 5.08 2.91 -19.72
N LYS A 20 5.78 4.04 -19.51
CA LYS A 20 7.25 4.04 -19.33
C LYS A 20 7.70 3.25 -18.09
N THR A 21 6.97 3.34 -16.98
CA THR A 21 7.29 2.55 -15.77
C THR A 21 7.03 1.06 -15.98
N LEU A 22 5.92 0.70 -16.63
CA LEU A 22 5.60 -0.68 -16.98
C LEU A 22 6.62 -1.28 -17.96
N ALA A 23 7.09 -0.49 -18.93
CA ALA A 23 8.14 -0.90 -19.86
C ALA A 23 9.47 -1.21 -19.16
N LYS A 24 9.80 -0.54 -18.04
CA LYS A 24 10.98 -0.90 -17.21
C LYS A 24 10.84 -2.25 -16.52
N GLN A 25 9.61 -2.71 -16.32
CA GLN A 25 9.28 -4.04 -15.79
C GLN A 25 9.05 -5.06 -16.91
N SER A 26 9.41 -4.73 -18.16
CA SER A 26 9.23 -5.57 -19.34
C SER A 26 7.77 -5.86 -19.70
N ILE A 27 6.84 -4.97 -19.34
CA ILE A 27 5.41 -5.07 -19.63
C ILE A 27 5.05 -4.10 -20.76
N TYR A 28 4.71 -4.61 -21.94
CA TYR A 28 4.43 -3.80 -23.13
C TYR A 28 3.01 -3.99 -23.67
N SER A 29 2.48 -5.20 -23.54
CA SER A 29 1.16 -5.60 -24.02
C SER A 29 0.17 -5.84 -22.88
N VAL A 30 -1.13 -5.85 -23.21
CA VAL A 30 -2.18 -6.25 -22.27
C VAL A 30 -1.98 -7.69 -21.79
N GLY A 31 -1.45 -8.57 -22.66
CA GLY A 31 -1.12 -9.95 -22.30
C GLY A 31 0.00 -10.08 -21.28
N ASP A 32 1.00 -9.21 -21.34
CA ASP A 32 2.09 -9.16 -20.34
C ASP A 32 1.55 -8.67 -19.00
N LEU A 33 0.68 -7.65 -19.04
CA LEU A 33 0.08 -7.08 -17.83
C LEU A 33 -0.78 -8.09 -17.08
N LEU A 34 -1.56 -8.90 -17.80
CA LEU A 34 -2.40 -9.95 -17.21
C LEU A 34 -1.60 -11.11 -16.60
N ARG A 35 -0.40 -11.37 -17.11
CA ARG A 35 0.50 -12.42 -16.62
C ARG A 35 1.51 -11.90 -15.60
N ASN A 36 1.46 -10.61 -15.28
CA ASN A 36 2.27 -10.02 -14.23
C ASN A 36 1.63 -10.29 -12.86
N TYR A 37 1.86 -11.48 -12.34
CA TYR A 37 1.33 -11.90 -11.04
C TYR A 37 2.06 -11.18 -9.89
N PRO A 38 1.35 -10.82 -8.81
CA PRO A 38 1.96 -10.32 -7.59
C PRO A 38 2.99 -11.32 -7.05
N ARG A 39 4.11 -10.81 -6.52
CA ARG A 39 5.13 -11.65 -5.86
C ARG A 39 4.56 -12.35 -4.61
N ALA A 40 3.69 -11.65 -3.88
CA ALA A 40 2.96 -12.16 -2.74
C ALA A 40 1.61 -11.44 -2.68
N TYR A 41 0.62 -12.11 -2.11
CA TYR A 41 -0.67 -11.51 -1.79
C TYR A 41 -0.69 -11.19 -0.30
N GLU A 42 -0.97 -9.94 0.05
CA GLU A 42 -1.24 -9.56 1.44
C GLU A 42 -2.73 -9.79 1.72
N ASP A 43 -3.02 -10.60 2.73
CA ASP A 43 -4.39 -10.82 3.21
C ASP A 43 -4.66 -9.92 4.42
N TRP A 44 -5.59 -8.99 4.27
CA TRP A 44 -5.98 -8.04 5.33
C TRP A 44 -7.26 -8.46 6.08
N ASN A 45 -7.81 -9.66 5.80
CA ASN A 45 -9.01 -10.14 6.49
C ASN A 45 -8.73 -10.56 7.94
N ASN A 46 -7.52 -11.03 8.24
CA ASN A 46 -7.17 -11.50 9.57
C ASN A 46 -6.73 -10.33 10.47
N THR A 47 -7.70 -9.67 11.09
CA THR A 47 -7.42 -8.59 12.03
C THR A 47 -7.18 -9.14 13.42
N LYS A 48 -6.06 -8.76 14.04
CA LYS A 48 -5.77 -9.03 15.46
C LYS A 48 -6.08 -7.81 16.31
N SER A 49 -6.43 -8.02 17.58
CA SER A 49 -6.53 -6.91 18.54
C SER A 49 -5.15 -6.55 19.08
N LEU A 50 -4.99 -5.30 19.53
CA LEU A 50 -3.71 -4.77 20.03
C LEU A 50 -3.09 -5.61 21.16
N ARG A 51 -3.92 -6.28 21.98
CA ARG A 51 -3.48 -7.15 23.09
C ARG A 51 -2.79 -8.42 22.64
N ASP A 52 -3.23 -8.95 21.51
CA ASP A 52 -2.80 -10.26 21.00
C ASP A 52 -1.69 -10.11 19.94
N CYS A 53 -1.18 -8.89 19.76
CA CYS A 53 -0.12 -8.60 18.81
C CYS A 53 1.25 -8.96 19.41
N GLU A 54 2.03 -9.76 18.68
CA GLU A 54 3.40 -10.09 19.06
C GLU A 54 4.39 -9.05 18.51
N ILE A 55 5.48 -8.84 19.25
CA ILE A 55 6.53 -7.90 18.84
C ILE A 55 7.26 -8.46 17.61
N ASN A 56 7.43 -7.61 16.58
CA ASN A 56 8.04 -7.92 15.28
C ASN A 56 7.19 -8.76 14.32
N GLU A 57 5.89 -8.91 14.55
CA GLU A 57 4.97 -9.51 13.58
C GLU A 57 4.26 -8.42 12.75
N ASN A 58 4.16 -8.64 11.43
CA ASN A 58 3.32 -7.81 10.58
C ASN A 58 1.86 -8.26 10.73
N VAL A 59 1.05 -7.42 11.40
CA VAL A 59 -0.36 -7.70 11.69
C VAL A 59 -1.24 -6.59 11.15
N CYS A 60 -2.47 -6.96 10.77
CA CYS A 60 -3.52 -6.00 10.45
C CYS A 60 -4.34 -5.72 11.72
N ILE A 61 -4.49 -4.45 12.06
CA ILE A 61 -5.28 -4.00 13.21
C ILE A 61 -6.35 -3.03 12.71
N LYS A 62 -7.57 -3.18 13.19
CA LYS A 62 -8.63 -2.19 13.00
C LYS A 62 -8.58 -1.24 14.18
N ALA A 63 -8.36 0.05 13.98
CA ALA A 63 -8.26 1.01 15.08
C ALA A 63 -8.86 2.36 14.71
N ILE A 64 -9.21 3.13 15.73
CA ILE A 64 -9.59 4.53 15.63
C ILE A 64 -8.42 5.42 16.03
N VAL A 65 -8.32 6.59 15.41
CA VAL A 65 -7.35 7.61 15.79
C VAL A 65 -7.88 8.29 17.05
N ALA A 66 -7.21 8.06 18.19
CA ALA A 66 -7.60 8.58 19.49
C ALA A 66 -7.08 10.01 19.72
N GLU A 67 -5.92 10.36 19.18
CA GLU A 67 -5.32 11.69 19.30
C GLU A 67 -5.09 12.36 17.94
N ILE A 68 -5.25 13.69 17.91
CA ILE A 68 -4.97 14.49 16.71
C ILE A 68 -3.50 14.29 16.30
N PRO A 69 -3.20 13.91 15.05
CA PRO A 69 -1.84 13.71 14.58
C PRO A 69 -1.00 14.97 14.76
N ARG A 70 0.14 14.81 15.44
CA ARG A 70 1.14 15.86 15.64
C ARG A 70 2.24 15.73 14.60
N VAL A 71 2.54 16.85 13.95
CA VAL A 71 3.59 16.93 12.94
C VAL A 71 4.84 17.53 13.58
N VAL A 72 5.94 16.80 13.52
CA VAL A 72 7.25 17.25 13.98
C VAL A 72 8.19 17.33 12.78
N GLN A 73 8.77 18.50 12.53
CA GLN A 73 9.84 18.64 11.55
C GLN A 73 11.16 18.21 12.17
N LEU A 74 11.82 17.26 11.53
CA LEU A 74 13.14 16.77 11.90
C LEU A 74 14.21 17.48 11.07
N ASN A 75 15.43 17.51 11.61
CA ASN A 75 16.59 18.03 10.89
C ASN A 75 16.77 17.32 9.54
N GLY A 76 17.11 18.09 8.50
CA GLY A 76 17.24 17.57 7.14
C GLY A 76 15.92 17.51 6.34
N GLY A 77 14.89 18.25 6.76
CA GLY A 77 13.64 18.44 6.00
C GLY A 77 12.68 17.25 6.05
N ARG A 78 12.89 16.31 6.98
CA ARG A 78 12.00 15.15 7.17
C ARG A 78 10.84 15.53 8.07
N ILE A 79 9.68 14.95 7.81
CA ILE A 79 8.46 15.19 8.60
C ILE A 79 8.11 13.89 9.30
N LEU A 80 7.95 13.94 10.62
CA LEU A 80 7.48 12.84 11.44
C LEU A 80 6.06 13.15 11.93
N VAL A 81 5.11 12.30 11.55
CA VAL A 81 3.74 12.39 12.03
C VAL A 81 3.58 11.36 13.14
N LYS A 82 3.16 11.81 14.32
CA LYS A 82 2.86 10.94 15.46
C LYS A 82 1.40 11.07 15.86
N THR A 83 0.76 9.96 16.15
CA THR A 83 -0.60 9.90 16.66
C THR A 83 -0.72 8.77 17.67
N VAL A 84 -1.88 8.65 18.30
CA VAL A 84 -2.22 7.51 19.15
C VAL A 84 -3.45 6.87 18.54
N ILE A 85 -3.37 5.56 18.32
CA ILE A 85 -4.49 4.74 17.84
C ILE A 85 -5.04 3.90 18.99
N ALA A 86 -6.33 3.60 18.93
CA ALA A 86 -7.01 2.72 19.90
C ALA A 86 -7.95 1.74 19.20
N ASP A 87 -8.00 0.50 19.67
CA ASP A 87 -8.88 -0.57 19.15
C ASP A 87 -10.02 -0.89 20.14
N GLY A 88 -10.36 0.07 21.00
CA GLY A 88 -11.35 -0.11 22.08
C GLY A 88 -10.86 -0.90 23.29
N SER A 89 -9.86 -1.76 23.13
CA SER A 89 -9.20 -2.47 24.25
C SER A 89 -8.03 -1.68 24.81
N ASP A 90 -7.07 -1.29 23.97
CA ASP A 90 -5.84 -0.58 24.35
C ASP A 90 -5.50 0.56 23.38
N TYR A 91 -4.47 1.34 23.72
CA TYR A 91 -3.94 2.46 22.95
C TYR A 91 -2.45 2.28 22.65
N ILE A 92 -2.03 2.59 21.42
CA ILE A 92 -0.62 2.53 20.98
C ILE A 92 -0.25 3.82 20.23
N PRO A 93 0.90 4.45 20.54
CA PRO A 93 1.44 5.56 19.75
C PRO A 93 2.06 5.06 18.43
N VAL A 94 1.70 5.70 17.32
CA VAL A 94 2.15 5.40 15.95
C VAL A 94 2.76 6.64 15.30
#